data_AF-A0A7X7L263-F1
#
_entry.id   AF-A0A7X7L263-F1
#
_cell.length_a   1.000
_cell.length_b   1.000
_cell.length_c   1.000
_cell.angle_alpha   90.00
_cell.angle_beta   90.00
_cell.angle_gamma   90.00
#
_symmetry.space_group_name_H-M   'P 1'
#
loop_
_entity.id
_entity.type
_entity.pdbx_description
1 polymer ?
#
loop_
_entity_poly.entity_id
_entity_poly.type
_entity_poly.pdbx_seq_one_letter_code
_entity_poly.pdbx_strand_id
1 'polypeptide(L)'
;SRTVQVGEPGFVYGYGVRKPGEDADFFTLEAGTMTVKNVTPNHIFVEFSGSGVNVCNGDSGGPLIVEVDGQPATAGVVSQGTTEQCTAGDVTTFTNLQSPNVLQWLVNMVPNAYARHSDPNWTAWTN
;
A
#
# COMPACT_ATOMS: atom_id res chain seq x y z
N SER A 1 -5.29 15.33 5.19
CA SER A 1 -4.31 14.33 4.73
C SER A 1 -4.50 14.40 3.26
N ARG A 2 -3.46 14.47 2.43
CA ARG A 2 -3.76 14.32 1.01
C ARG A 2 -4.09 12.87 0.73
N THR A 3 -5.00 12.65 -0.21
CA THR A 3 -5.24 11.32 -0.78
C THR A 3 -4.00 10.90 -1.57
N VAL A 4 -3.78 9.60 -1.68
CA VAL A 4 -2.84 9.03 -2.65
C VAL A 4 -3.17 9.57 -4.05
N GLN A 5 -2.15 9.95 -4.80
CA GLN A 5 -2.25 10.54 -6.14
C GLN A 5 -1.76 9.58 -7.21
N VAL A 6 -2.42 9.58 -8.36
CA VAL A 6 -1.95 8.81 -9.53
C VAL A 6 -0.59 9.35 -10.00
N GLY A 7 0.32 8.45 -10.33
CA GLY A 7 1.67 8.74 -10.78
C GLY A 7 2.72 8.86 -9.68
N GLU A 8 2.32 8.87 -8.40
CA GLU A 8 3.27 8.93 -7.29
C GLU A 8 3.90 7.55 -6.99
N PRO A 9 5.11 7.52 -6.39
CA PRO A 9 5.72 6.28 -5.97
C PRO A 9 4.99 5.69 -4.75
N GLY A 10 4.72 4.39 -4.82
CA GLY A 10 4.34 3.55 -3.70
C GLY A 10 5.50 2.63 -3.32
N PHE A 11 5.84 2.60 -2.04
CA PHE A 11 6.87 1.71 -1.50
C PHE A 11 6.21 0.45 -0.95
N VAL A 12 6.75 -0.70 -1.36
CA VAL A 12 6.22 -2.02 -1.03
C VAL A 12 7.30 -2.85 -0.35
N TYR A 13 6.86 -3.73 0.55
CA TYR A 13 7.73 -4.54 1.39
C TYR A 13 7.12 -5.93 1.56
N GLY A 14 7.95 -6.96 1.56
CA GLY A 14 7.44 -8.31 1.57
C GLY A 14 8.50 -9.39 1.71
N TYR A 15 8.05 -10.60 2.05
CA TYR A 15 8.86 -11.81 2.14
C TYR A 15 8.38 -12.88 1.15
N GLY A 16 7.46 -12.52 0.26
CA GLY A 16 6.87 -13.38 -0.74
C GLY A 16 7.84 -13.76 -1.85
N VAL A 17 7.29 -14.41 -2.86
CA VAL A 17 8.02 -14.90 -4.03
C VAL A 17 8.65 -13.71 -4.79
N ARG A 18 9.93 -13.83 -5.14
CA ARG A 18 10.65 -12.74 -5.86
C ARG A 18 10.39 -12.75 -7.36
N LYS A 19 10.36 -13.95 -7.95
CA LYS A 19 10.08 -14.17 -9.38
C LYS A 19 9.27 -15.45 -9.56
N PRO A 20 8.53 -15.59 -10.67
CA PRO A 20 7.84 -16.84 -11.00
C PRO A 20 8.75 -18.06 -10.90
N GLY A 21 8.27 -19.08 -10.20
CA GLY A 21 8.97 -20.36 -10.07
C GLY A 21 10.19 -20.33 -9.17
N GLU A 22 10.50 -19.21 -8.50
CA GLU A 22 11.45 -19.21 -7.39
C GLU A 22 10.74 -19.66 -6.10
N ASP A 23 11.44 -20.45 -5.28
CA ASP A 23 10.98 -20.77 -3.94
C ASP A 23 10.90 -19.47 -3.13
N ALA A 24 9.81 -19.29 -2.39
CA ALA A 24 9.70 -18.18 -1.47
C ALA A 24 10.78 -18.31 -0.40
N ASP A 25 11.76 -17.40 -0.44
CA ASP A 25 12.87 -17.37 0.51
C ASP A 25 12.33 -17.13 1.93
N PHE A 26 11.23 -16.39 2.12
CA PHE A 26 10.56 -16.08 3.41
C PHE A 26 11.47 -15.52 4.54
N PHE A 27 12.79 -15.53 4.40
CA PHE A 27 13.78 -15.10 5.39
C PHE A 27 14.33 -13.70 5.11
N THR A 28 14.32 -13.28 3.85
CA THR A 28 14.87 -11.98 3.44
C THR A 28 13.73 -11.04 3.10
N LEU A 29 13.70 -9.88 3.75
CA LEU A 29 12.77 -8.81 3.44
C LEU A 29 13.21 -8.15 2.13
N GLU A 30 12.30 -8.09 1.17
CA GLU A 30 12.46 -7.31 -0.04
C GLU A 30 11.71 -5.99 0.08
N ALA A 31 12.26 -4.95 -0.55
CA ALA A 31 11.69 -3.62 -0.56
C ALA A 31 11.88 -2.98 -1.93
N GLY A 32 10.85 -2.32 -2.46
CA GLY A 32 10.97 -1.60 -3.72
C GLY A 32 9.89 -0.56 -3.93
N THR A 33 9.91 0.02 -5.13
CA THR A 33 9.00 1.08 -5.52
C THR A 33 8.20 0.65 -6.74
N MET A 34 6.90 0.88 -6.66
CA MET A 34 5.93 0.70 -7.74
C MET A 34 5.19 2.03 -7.98
N THR A 35 4.45 2.16 -9.08
CA THR A 35 3.79 3.43 -9.46
C THR A 35 2.28 3.34 -9.26
N VAL A 36 1.69 4.31 -8.56
CA VAL A 36 0.22 4.37 -8.41
C VAL A 36 -0.43 4.66 -9.77
N LYS A 37 -1.37 3.81 -10.20
CA LYS A 37 -2.08 3.95 -11.49
C LYS A 37 -3.51 4.42 -11.34
N ASN A 38 -4.18 4.02 -10.28
CA ASN A 38 -5.57 4.39 -10.03
C ASN A 38 -5.87 4.37 -8.53
N VAL A 39 -6.80 5.23 -8.11
CA VAL A 39 -7.26 5.29 -6.72
C VAL A 39 -8.78 5.35 -6.73
N THR A 40 -9.40 4.45 -5.97
CA THR A 40 -10.84 4.40 -5.74
C THR A 40 -11.12 4.52 -4.24
N PRO A 41 -12.38 4.70 -3.82
CA PRO A 41 -12.70 4.73 -2.39
C PRO A 41 -12.25 3.47 -1.63
N ASN A 42 -12.20 2.30 -2.29
CA ASN A 42 -11.93 1.02 -1.63
C ASN A 42 -10.57 0.42 -1.97
N HIS A 43 -9.98 0.81 -3.11
CA HIS A 43 -8.75 0.21 -3.63
C HIS A 43 -7.77 1.23 -4.17
N ILE A 44 -6.48 0.98 -3.96
CA ILE A 44 -5.35 1.62 -4.63
C ILE A 44 -4.73 0.60 -5.58
N PHE A 45 -4.49 1.00 -6.82
CA PHE A 45 -3.92 0.16 -7.87
C PHE A 45 -2.50 0.63 -8.15
N VAL A 46 -1.52 -0.24 -8.01
CA VAL A 46 -0.09 0.09 -8.13
C VAL A 46 0.56 -0.87 -9.11
N GLU A 47 1.24 -0.34 -10.12
CA GLU A 47 1.84 -1.09 -11.22
C GLU A 47 3.35 -1.29 -11.01
N PHE A 48 3.80 -2.51 -11.25
CA PHE A 48 5.22 -2.82 -11.33
C PHE A 48 5.75 -2.49 -12.72
N SER A 49 6.74 -1.60 -12.79
CA SER A 49 7.35 -1.17 -14.06
C SER A 49 8.24 -2.22 -14.71
N GLY A 50 8.56 -3.31 -14.00
CA GLY A 50 9.58 -4.28 -14.41
C GLY A 50 10.97 -4.02 -13.85
N SER A 51 11.14 -2.97 -13.04
CA SER A 51 12.39 -2.65 -12.35
C SER A 51 12.15 -2.49 -10.85
N GLY A 52 13.09 -2.99 -10.04
CA GLY A 52 12.95 -3.02 -8.58
C GLY A 52 12.26 -4.29 -8.07
N VAL A 53 11.57 -4.16 -6.93
CA VAL A 53 10.83 -5.25 -6.28
C VAL A 53 9.34 -5.12 -6.59
N ASN A 54 8.72 -6.24 -6.95
CA ASN A 54 7.29 -6.36 -7.14
C ASN A 54 6.63 -6.96 -5.88
N VAL A 55 5.34 -6.73 -5.71
CA VAL A 55 4.50 -7.50 -4.80
C VAL A 55 4.09 -8.80 -5.47
N CYS A 56 4.17 -9.91 -4.75
CA CYS A 56 3.87 -11.23 -5.28
C CYS A 56 3.16 -12.14 -4.25
N ASN A 57 2.98 -13.40 -4.63
CA ASN A 57 2.45 -14.44 -3.75
C ASN A 57 3.23 -14.49 -2.43
N GLY A 58 2.51 -14.42 -1.30
CA GLY A 58 3.08 -14.38 0.04
C GLY A 58 3.20 -12.97 0.65
N ASP A 59 3.02 -11.91 -0.13
CA ASP A 59 3.05 -10.53 0.36
C ASP A 59 1.68 -10.00 0.82
N SER A 60 0.62 -10.83 0.72
CA SER A 60 -0.73 -10.48 1.17
C SER A 60 -0.73 -9.98 2.61
N GLY A 61 -1.39 -8.83 2.85
CA GLY A 61 -1.37 -8.15 4.15
C GLY A 61 -0.20 -7.17 4.34
N GLY A 62 0.79 -7.16 3.43
CA GLY A 62 1.92 -6.24 3.46
C GLY A 62 1.51 -4.77 3.25
N PRO A 63 2.32 -3.80 3.69
CA PRO A 63 1.98 -2.38 3.61
C PRO A 63 2.30 -1.79 2.23
N LEU A 64 1.42 -0.90 1.77
CA LEU A 64 1.76 0.17 0.82
C LEU A 64 2.09 1.43 1.60
N ILE A 65 3.35 1.86 1.50
CA ILE A 65 3.81 3.13 2.08
C ILE A 65 3.85 4.19 0.98
N VAL A 66 3.39 5.40 1.29
CA VAL A 66 3.54 6.60 0.46
C VAL A 66 4.12 7.73 1.29
N GLU A 67 4.72 8.72 0.64
CA GLU A 67 5.22 9.91 1.33
C GLU A 67 4.13 10.99 1.40
N VAL A 68 3.70 11.37 2.60
CA VAL A 68 2.76 12.46 2.84
C VAL A 68 3.45 13.55 3.65
N ASP A 69 3.61 14.72 3.03
CA ASP A 69 4.27 15.89 3.65
C ASP A 69 5.67 15.55 4.20
N GLY A 70 6.49 14.87 3.38
CA GLY A 70 7.87 14.49 3.68
C GLY A 70 8.01 13.30 4.64
N GLN A 71 6.93 12.57 4.92
CA GLN A 71 6.89 11.56 5.98
C GLN A 71 6.17 10.29 5.50
N PRO A 72 6.68 9.10 5.83
CA PRO A 72 6.08 7.84 5.37
C PRO A 72 4.75 7.59 6.08
N ALA A 73 3.75 7.19 5.31
CA ALA A 73 2.42 6.83 5.81
C ALA A 73 1.93 5.55 5.14
N THR A 74 1.30 4.67 5.93
CA THR A 74 0.63 3.48 5.40
C THR A 74 -0.68 3.89 4.74
N ALA A 75 -0.75 3.75 3.42
CA ALA A 75 -1.93 4.09 2.64
C ALA A 75 -2.77 2.88 2.24
N GLY A 76 -2.15 1.70 2.18
CA GLY A 76 -2.82 0.49 1.71
C GLY A 76 -2.28 -0.80 2.32
N VAL A 77 -3.04 -1.87 2.13
CA VAL A 77 -2.69 -3.24 2.51
C VAL A 77 -2.81 -4.14 1.29
N VAL A 78 -1.77 -4.91 0.97
CA VAL A 78 -1.73 -5.81 -0.19
C VAL A 78 -2.91 -6.79 -0.14
N SER A 79 -3.65 -6.88 -1.24
CA SER A 79 -4.78 -7.82 -1.37
C SER A 79 -4.51 -8.86 -2.45
N GLN A 80 -4.43 -8.44 -3.72
CA GLN A 80 -4.28 -9.34 -4.87
C GLN A 80 -3.56 -8.66 -6.04
N GLY A 81 -2.94 -9.45 -6.91
CA GLY A 81 -2.42 -9.00 -8.22
C GLY A 81 -3.38 -9.29 -9.36
N THR A 82 -3.19 -8.64 -10.51
CA THR A 82 -3.87 -9.00 -11.77
C THR A 82 -3.38 -10.32 -12.36
N THR A 83 -2.15 -10.72 -12.04
CA THR A 83 -1.54 -11.99 -12.46
C THR A 83 -0.74 -12.59 -11.30
N GLU A 84 -0.45 -13.89 -11.39
CA GLU A 84 0.44 -14.60 -10.46
C GLU A 84 1.90 -14.62 -10.95
N GLN A 85 2.20 -13.93 -12.06
CA GLN A 85 3.52 -13.96 -12.70
C GLN A 85 4.47 -12.89 -12.14
N CYS A 86 4.01 -11.95 -11.35
CA CYS A 86 4.85 -10.96 -10.69
C CYS A 86 5.88 -10.28 -11.64
N THR A 87 5.47 -10.02 -12.89
CA THR A 87 6.28 -9.45 -13.97
C THR A 87 5.89 -8.01 -14.31
N ALA A 88 6.68 -7.37 -15.16
CA ALA A 88 6.44 -6.00 -15.62
C ALA A 88 5.02 -5.82 -16.18
N GLY A 89 4.33 -4.77 -15.74
CA GLY A 89 2.94 -4.48 -16.10
C GLY A 89 1.91 -5.07 -15.14
N ASP A 90 2.32 -5.89 -14.17
CA ASP A 90 1.40 -6.37 -13.15
C ASP A 90 0.89 -5.22 -12.29
N VAL A 91 -0.41 -5.26 -12.01
CA VAL A 91 -1.08 -4.30 -11.14
C VAL A 91 -1.50 -5.00 -9.87
N THR A 92 -0.96 -4.54 -8.76
CA THR A 92 -1.35 -4.96 -7.41
C THR A 92 -2.45 -4.05 -6.90
N THR A 93 -3.51 -4.65 -6.37
CA THR A 93 -4.56 -3.95 -5.65
C THR A 93 -4.31 -4.00 -4.16
N PHE A 94 -4.48 -2.84 -3.54
CA PHE A 94 -4.36 -2.65 -2.10
C PHE A 94 -5.70 -2.17 -1.57
N THR A 95 -6.11 -2.65 -0.40
CA THR A 95 -7.23 -2.05 0.34
C THR A 95 -6.87 -0.61 0.68
N ASN A 96 -7.70 0.36 0.31
CA ASN A 96 -7.45 1.77 0.57
C ASN A 96 -7.76 2.13 2.04
N LEU A 97 -6.72 2.35 2.85
CA LEU A 97 -6.89 2.70 4.27
C LEU A 97 -7.37 4.14 4.47
N GLN A 98 -7.32 4.98 3.43
CA GLN A 98 -7.81 6.35 3.46
C GLN A 98 -9.33 6.44 3.28
N SER A 99 -10.01 5.31 3.03
CA SER A 99 -11.48 5.25 3.06
C SER A 99 -11.99 5.73 4.42
N PRO A 100 -12.92 6.70 4.50
CA PRO A 100 -13.34 7.28 5.78
C PRO A 100 -13.81 6.24 6.81
N ASN A 101 -14.57 5.23 6.37
CA ASN A 101 -15.07 4.18 7.25
C ASN A 101 -13.96 3.27 7.76
N VAL A 102 -12.98 2.94 6.91
CA VAL A 102 -11.84 2.10 7.29
C VAL A 102 -10.92 2.85 8.24
N LEU A 103 -10.60 4.10 7.90
CA LEU A 103 -9.73 4.94 8.72
C LEU A 103 -10.33 5.19 10.10
N GLN A 104 -11.63 5.52 10.17
CA GLN A 104 -12.32 5.71 11.44
C GLN A 104 -12.30 4.43 12.30
N TRP A 105 -12.55 3.28 11.68
CA TRP A 105 -12.46 2.00 12.37
C TRP A 105 -11.04 1.73 12.90
N LEU A 106 -10.00 1.99 12.10
CA LEU A 106 -8.60 1.80 12.51
C LEU A 106 -8.21 2.66 13.70
N VAL A 107 -8.51 3.96 13.67
CA VAL A 107 -8.16 4.87 14.78
C VAL A 107 -8.94 4.54 16.06
N ASN A 108 -10.15 3.99 15.94
CA ASN A 108 -10.92 3.50 17.09
C ASN A 108 -10.32 2.22 17.69
N MET A 109 -9.75 1.34 16.85
CA MET A 109 -9.17 0.06 17.29
C MET A 109 -7.74 0.18 17.78
N VAL A 110 -7.00 1.20 17.34
CA VAL A 110 -5.58 1.40 17.65
C VAL A 110 -5.40 2.74 18.38
N PRO A 111 -5.36 2.75 19.73
CA PRO A 111 -5.42 3.96 20.55
C PRO A 111 -4.31 5.01 20.33
N ASN A 112 -3.29 4.71 19.50
CA ASN A 112 -2.19 5.60 19.17
C ASN A 112 -1.96 5.73 17.65
N ALA A 113 -2.85 5.17 16.82
CA ALA A 113 -2.84 5.45 15.39
C ALA A 113 -3.34 6.87 15.17
N TYR A 114 -2.63 7.65 14.37
CA TYR A 114 -3.05 8.99 13.99
C TYR A 114 -3.18 9.09 12.48
N ALA A 115 -4.24 9.77 12.03
CA ALA A 115 -4.38 10.08 10.62
C ALA A 115 -3.56 11.33 10.27
N ARG A 116 -2.67 11.15 9.30
CA ARG A 116 -2.24 12.06 8.23
C ARG A 116 -2.73 13.51 8.02
N HIS A 117 -3.47 14.24 8.86
CA HIS A 117 -4.37 15.27 8.31
C HIS A 117 -3.81 16.71 8.03
N SER A 118 -3.76 17.13 6.75
CA SER A 118 -3.52 18.51 6.29
C SER A 118 -4.67 19.54 6.41
N ASP A 119 -5.94 19.12 6.59
CA ASP A 119 -7.04 20.05 6.97
C ASP A 119 -6.98 20.31 8.47
N PRO A 120 -6.82 21.58 8.89
CA PRO A 120 -6.82 21.99 10.29
C PRO A 120 -8.17 21.78 10.98
N ASN A 121 -9.26 21.51 10.25
CA ASN A 121 -10.60 21.23 10.78
C ASN A 121 -10.91 19.74 10.91
N TRP A 122 -9.95 18.86 10.64
CA TRP A 122 -10.15 17.42 10.83
C TRP A 122 -10.16 17.11 12.33
N THR A 123 -11.36 17.05 12.90
CA THR A 123 -11.57 16.62 14.28
C THR A 123 -11.57 15.10 14.31
N ALA A 124 -10.42 14.50 14.64
CA ALA A 124 -10.30 13.10 15.05
C ALA A 124 -11.12 12.75 16.32
N TRP A 125 -11.82 13.73 16.89
CA TRP A 125 -12.35 13.69 18.24
C TRP A 125 -13.85 14.00 18.24
N THR A 126 -14.65 12.94 18.26
CA THR A 126 -15.79 12.89 19.18
C THR A 126 -15.82 11.48 19.76
N ASN A 127 -15.53 11.38 21.06
CA ASN A 127 -15.98 10.25 21.88
C ASN A 127 -17.50 10.17 21.85
#